data_AF-A0A842UZX7-F1
#
_entry.id   AF-A0A842UZX7-F1
#
_cell.length_a   1.000
_cell.length_b   1.000
_cell.length_c   1.000
_cell.angle_alpha   90.00
_cell.angle_beta   90.00
_cell.angle_gamma   90.00
#
_symmetry.space_group_name_H-M   'P 1'
#
loop_
_entity.id
_entity.type
_entity.pdbx_description
1 polymer ?
#
loop_
_entity_poly.entity_id
_entity_poly.type
_entity_poly.pdbx_seq_one_letter_code
_entity_poly.pdbx_strand_id
1 'polypeptide(L)'
;MVTRVILAAIIASIVWFVLGGILYMNTYSKKIFNKESKKSKAVSKWKNMRQFYAEMYFLGMLIPSIIFAFVYYMVYPSFPGGIMVNGFLFGLILMGIKIIPRFADMKLMTTYPKKLLTMDFIVGSINCFAVAFTIASIV
;
A
#
# COMPACT_ATOMS: atom_id res chain seq x y z
N MET A 1 2.36 -17.24 -18.76
CA MET A 1 1.30 -17.07 -17.74
C MET A 1 1.91 -16.64 -16.40
N VAL A 2 2.72 -17.47 -15.75
CA VAL A 2 3.46 -17.12 -14.51
C VAL A 2 4.35 -15.87 -14.70
N THR A 3 5.00 -15.72 -15.85
CA THR A 3 5.83 -14.56 -16.17
C THR A 3 5.07 -13.23 -16.11
N ARG A 4 3.79 -13.21 -16.52
CA ARG A 4 2.95 -11.99 -16.46
C ARG A 4 2.61 -11.63 -15.02
N VAL A 5 2.31 -12.63 -14.19
CA VAL A 5 2.03 -12.43 -12.76
C VAL A 5 3.26 -11.88 -12.03
N ILE A 6 4.44 -12.46 -12.27
CA ILE A 6 5.70 -11.98 -11.67
C ILE A 6 6.03 -10.55 -12.16
N LEU A 7 5.88 -10.29 -13.46
CA LEU A 7 6.11 -8.97 -14.02
C LEU A 7 5.15 -7.92 -13.42
N ALA A 8 3.86 -8.25 -13.35
CA ALA A 8 2.84 -7.40 -12.74
C ALA A 8 3.16 -7.10 -11.27
N ALA A 9 3.61 -8.10 -10.51
CA ALA A 9 3.98 -7.94 -9.12
C ALA A 9 5.19 -7.00 -8.93
N ILE A 10 6.24 -7.17 -9.75
CA ILE A 10 7.44 -6.32 -9.68
C ILE A 10 7.11 -4.88 -10.06
N ILE A 11 6.36 -4.68 -11.15
CA ILE A 11 5.97 -3.32 -11.58
C ILE A 11 5.06 -2.69 -10.53
N ALA A 12 4.08 -3.42 -10.01
CA ALA A 12 3.19 -2.93 -8.96
C ALA A 12 3.95 -2.57 -7.67
N SER A 13 4.96 -3.34 -7.26
CA SER A 13 5.78 -3.01 -6.09
C SER A 13 6.62 -1.75 -6.30
N ILE A 14 7.15 -1.54 -7.52
CA ILE A 14 7.87 -0.32 -7.87
C ILE A 14 6.93 0.88 -7.86
N VAL A 15 5.75 0.75 -8.49
CA VAL A 15 4.71 1.81 -8.50
C VAL A 15 4.30 2.16 -7.06
N TRP A 16 4.07 1.15 -6.22
CA TRP A 16 3.76 1.37 -4.81
C TRP A 16 4.90 2.10 -4.08
N PHE A 17 6.14 1.68 -4.27
CA PHE A 17 7.28 2.32 -3.61
C PHE A 17 7.43 3.78 -4.02
N VAL A 18 7.34 4.07 -5.31
CA VAL A 18 7.47 5.43 -5.85
C VAL A 18 6.31 6.30 -5.40
N LEU A 19 5.05 5.84 -5.53
CA LEU A 19 3.88 6.61 -5.09
C LEU A 19 3.85 6.81 -3.58
N GLY A 20 4.18 5.77 -2.81
CA GLY A 20 4.36 5.85 -1.36
C GLY A 20 5.41 6.91 -1.01
N GLY A 21 6.58 6.87 -1.65
CA GLY A 21 7.63 7.87 -1.47
C GLY A 21 7.14 9.29 -1.76
N ILE A 22 6.51 9.52 -2.91
CA ILE A 22 5.99 10.83 -3.31
C ILE A 22 4.94 11.34 -2.31
N LEU A 23 3.98 10.49 -1.94
CA LEU A 23 2.86 10.88 -1.08
C LEU A 23 3.29 11.11 0.38
N TYR A 24 4.21 10.30 0.91
CA TYR A 24 4.71 10.45 2.28
C TYR A 24 5.79 11.54 2.39
N MET A 25 6.60 11.77 1.35
CA MET A 25 7.66 12.79 1.37
C MET A 25 7.22 14.17 0.90
N ASN A 26 5.97 14.35 0.46
CA ASN A 26 5.46 15.67 0.12
C ASN A 26 5.50 16.61 1.34
N THR A 27 5.54 17.92 1.07
CA THR A 27 5.72 18.96 2.09
C THR A 27 4.63 18.94 3.17
N TYR A 28 3.42 18.52 2.83
CA TYR A 28 2.27 18.47 3.75
C TYR A 28 2.37 17.26 4.69
N SER A 29 2.49 16.06 4.14
CA SER A 29 2.64 14.78 4.85
C SER A 29 3.87 14.81 5.74
N LYS A 30 5.01 15.31 5.25
CA LYS A 30 6.25 15.44 6.03
C LYS A 30 6.09 16.36 7.25
N LYS A 31 5.36 17.48 7.11
CA LYS A 31 5.07 18.40 8.23
C LYS A 31 4.20 17.73 9.29
N ILE A 32 3.14 17.02 8.87
CA ILE A 32 2.27 16.27 9.80
C ILE A 32 3.05 15.16 10.49
N PHE A 33 3.81 14.37 9.72
CA PHE A 33 4.63 13.29 10.26
C PHE A 33 5.63 13.80 11.30
N ASN A 34 6.38 14.87 11.00
CA ASN A 34 7.34 15.44 11.95
C ASN A 34 6.69 16.03 13.20
N LYS A 35 5.48 16.58 13.09
CA LYS A 35 4.76 17.18 14.21
C LYS A 35 4.16 16.12 15.14
N GLU A 36 3.60 15.06 14.58
CA GLU A 36 2.92 13.99 15.32
C GLU A 36 3.89 12.92 15.84
N SER A 37 4.93 12.58 15.08
CA SER A 37 5.97 11.60 15.50
C SER A 37 6.79 12.06 16.72
N LYS A 38 6.98 13.37 16.89
CA LYS A 38 7.63 13.92 18.09
C LYS A 38 6.78 13.78 19.36
N LYS A 39 5.47 13.63 19.22
CA LYS A 39 4.52 13.58 20.33
C LYS A 39 4.18 12.16 20.78
N SER A 40 4.25 11.18 19.88
CA SER A 40 3.84 9.81 20.17
C SER A 40 5.03 8.86 20.31
N LYS A 41 5.10 8.13 21.44
CA LYS A 41 6.04 7.02 21.64
C LYS A 41 5.74 5.82 20.72
N ALA A 42 4.56 5.76 20.12
CA ALA A 42 4.15 4.70 19.22
C ALA A 42 4.80 4.78 17.82
N VAL A 43 5.45 5.90 17.48
CA VAL A 43 6.16 6.05 16.21
C VAL A 43 7.62 5.65 16.39
N SER A 44 7.99 4.49 15.83
CA SER A 44 9.36 3.95 15.93
C SER A 44 10.37 4.91 15.29
N LYS A 45 11.45 5.20 16.03
CA LYS A 45 12.62 5.91 15.51
C LYS A 45 13.60 4.89 14.96
N TRP A 46 13.71 4.83 13.65
CA TRP A 46 14.62 3.90 12.97
C TRP A 46 16.05 4.41 13.04
N LYS A 47 16.98 3.57 13.52
CA LYS A 47 18.41 3.90 13.62
C LYS A 47 19.11 3.89 12.26
N ASN A 48 18.68 3.03 11.34
CA ASN A 48 19.27 2.90 10.00
C ASN A 48 18.21 3.06 8.90
N MET A 49 18.24 4.21 8.23
CA MET A 49 17.28 4.54 7.17
C MET A 49 17.42 3.65 5.94
N ARG A 50 18.63 3.19 5.59
CA ARG A 50 18.82 2.31 4.42
C ARG A 50 18.17 0.94 4.64
N GLN A 51 18.38 0.37 5.82
CA GLN A 51 17.75 -0.89 6.22
C GLN A 51 16.22 -0.74 6.27
N PHE A 52 15.73 0.37 6.81
CA PHE A 52 14.29 0.67 6.81
C PHE A 52 13.68 0.70 5.40
N TYR A 53 14.31 1.39 4.44
CA TYR A 53 13.81 1.42 3.06
C TYR A 53 13.86 0.04 2.39
N ALA A 54 14.92 -0.74 2.64
CA ALA A 54 15.02 -2.08 2.10
C ALA A 54 13.93 -3.01 2.67
N GLU A 55 13.76 -3.06 3.99
CA GLU A 55 12.71 -3.86 4.63
C GLU A 55 11.31 -3.41 4.20
N MET A 56 11.07 -2.10 4.14
CA MET A 56 9.81 -1.52 3.67
C MET A 56 9.50 -1.91 2.23
N TYR A 57 10.51 -1.93 1.34
CA TYR A 57 10.33 -2.36 -0.04
C TYR A 57 10.07 -3.86 -0.14
N PHE A 58 10.96 -4.69 0.40
CA PHE A 58 10.87 -6.15 0.24
C PHE A 58 9.69 -6.75 0.99
N LEU A 59 9.60 -6.51 2.30
CA LEU A 59 8.56 -7.08 3.16
C LEU A 59 7.25 -6.31 3.04
N GLY A 60 7.32 -4.98 2.91
CA GLY A 60 6.14 -4.13 2.92
C GLY A 60 5.42 -3.97 1.57
N MET A 61 6.10 -4.22 0.45
CA MET A 61 5.57 -3.94 -0.89
C MET A 61 5.74 -5.10 -1.87
N LEU A 62 6.95 -5.64 -2.04
CA LEU A 62 7.22 -6.67 -3.05
C LEU A 62 6.45 -7.97 -2.76
N ILE A 63 6.63 -8.54 -1.56
CA ILE A 63 5.92 -9.78 -1.17
C ILE A 63 4.39 -9.61 -1.27
N PRO A 64 3.79 -8.54 -0.69
CA PRO A 64 2.36 -8.29 -0.87
C PRO A 64 1.94 -8.15 -2.34
N SER A 65 2.73 -7.49 -3.18
CA SER A 65 2.40 -7.32 -4.60
C SER A 65 2.43 -8.64 -5.37
N ILE A 66 3.33 -9.56 -5.01
CA ILE A 66 3.35 -10.93 -5.54
C ILE A 66 2.06 -11.67 -5.15
N ILE A 67 1.69 -11.62 -3.88
CA ILE A 67 0.46 -12.25 -3.37
C ILE A 67 -0.76 -11.65 -4.08
N PHE A 68 -0.84 -10.33 -4.21
CA PHE A 68 -1.96 -9.66 -4.87
C PHE A 68 -2.05 -9.98 -6.35
N ALA A 69 -0.93 -10.01 -7.07
CA ALA A 69 -0.92 -10.39 -8.49
C ALA A 69 -1.39 -11.83 -8.68
N PHE A 70 -0.96 -12.75 -7.79
CA PHE A 70 -1.40 -14.14 -7.83
C PHE A 70 -2.89 -14.29 -7.51
N VAL A 71 -3.38 -13.61 -6.47
CA VAL A 71 -4.80 -13.61 -6.11
C VAL A 71 -5.64 -13.02 -7.23
N TYR A 72 -5.24 -11.88 -7.80
CA TYR A 72 -5.92 -11.28 -8.96
C TYR A 72 -6.01 -12.28 -10.10
N TYR A 73 -4.90 -12.95 -10.43
CA TYR A 73 -4.87 -13.97 -11.46
C TYR A 73 -5.85 -15.14 -11.21
N MET A 74 -6.14 -15.49 -9.95
CA MET A 74 -7.13 -16.52 -9.63
C MET A 74 -8.58 -16.02 -9.74
N VAL A 75 -8.83 -14.73 -9.47
CA VAL A 75 -10.20 -14.19 -9.36
C VAL A 75 -10.64 -13.35 -10.56
N TYR A 76 -9.71 -12.86 -11.40
CA TYR A 76 -10.04 -12.02 -12.55
C TYR A 76 -11.02 -12.66 -13.56
N PRO A 77 -11.08 -13.99 -13.78
CA PRO A 77 -12.06 -14.57 -14.68
C PRO A 77 -13.50 -14.38 -14.18
N SER A 78 -13.68 -14.14 -12.88
CA SER A 78 -14.98 -13.87 -12.25
C SER A 78 -15.36 -12.38 -12.33
N PHE A 79 -14.49 -11.51 -12.82
CA PHE A 79 -14.80 -10.09 -12.94
C PHE A 79 -15.50 -9.79 -14.28
N PRO A 80 -16.60 -9.02 -14.26
CA PRO A 80 -17.48 -8.88 -15.42
C PRO A 80 -17.01 -7.84 -16.44
N GLY A 81 -15.84 -7.21 -16.25
CA GLY A 81 -15.48 -6.01 -16.99
C GLY A 81 -14.06 -6.00 -17.56
N GLY A 82 -13.72 -4.88 -18.20
CA GLY A 82 -12.37 -4.60 -18.69
C GLY A 82 -11.44 -4.07 -17.59
N ILE A 83 -10.25 -3.64 -18.00
CA ILE A 83 -9.16 -3.20 -17.11
C ILE A 83 -9.62 -2.18 -16.06
N MET A 84 -10.44 -1.19 -16.44
CA MET A 84 -10.92 -0.17 -15.51
C MET A 84 -11.82 -0.74 -14.41
N VAL A 85 -12.78 -1.58 -14.78
CA VAL A 85 -13.74 -2.19 -13.83
C VAL A 85 -13.00 -3.16 -12.92
N ASN A 86 -12.13 -3.98 -13.48
CA ASN A 86 -11.39 -4.99 -12.74
C ASN A 86 -10.38 -4.36 -11.78
N GLY A 87 -9.66 -3.32 -12.22
CA GLY A 87 -8.77 -2.55 -11.36
C GLY A 87 -9.49 -1.84 -10.23
N PHE A 88 -10.70 -1.29 -10.48
CA PHE A 88 -11.50 -0.66 -9.45
C PHE A 88 -12.02 -1.67 -8.41
N LEU A 89 -12.62 -2.79 -8.87
CA LEU A 89 -13.11 -3.85 -7.98
C LEU A 89 -11.97 -4.45 -7.15
N PHE A 90 -10.85 -4.76 -7.79
CA PHE A 90 -9.69 -5.28 -7.07
C PHE A 90 -9.10 -4.24 -6.12
N GLY A 91 -9.07 -2.97 -6.49
CA GLY A 91 -8.66 -1.87 -5.61
C GLY A 91 -9.50 -1.77 -4.34
N LEU A 92 -10.83 -1.93 -4.46
CA LEU A 92 -11.73 -2.00 -3.31
C LEU A 92 -11.43 -3.21 -2.41
N ILE A 93 -11.17 -4.38 -3.00
CA ILE A 93 -10.78 -5.58 -2.25
C ILE A 93 -9.47 -5.32 -1.49
N LEU A 94 -8.44 -4.79 -2.16
CA LEU A 94 -7.16 -4.45 -1.54
C LEU A 94 -7.31 -3.44 -0.41
N MET A 95 -8.14 -2.42 -0.60
CA MET A 95 -8.46 -1.45 0.45
C MET A 95 -9.13 -2.14 1.64
N GLY A 96 -10.09 -3.03 1.39
CA GLY A 96 -10.78 -3.81 2.41
C GLY A 96 -9.83 -4.67 3.24
N ILE A 97 -8.93 -5.42 2.60
CA ILE A 97 -8.04 -6.36 3.31
C ILE A 97 -6.81 -5.68 3.95
N LYS A 98 -6.37 -4.53 3.44
CA LYS A 98 -5.15 -3.87 3.93
C LYS A 98 -5.44 -2.69 4.86
N ILE A 99 -6.43 -1.87 4.53
CA ILE A 99 -6.70 -0.64 5.26
C ILE A 99 -7.60 -0.91 6.47
N ILE A 100 -8.65 -1.73 6.33
CA ILE A 100 -9.57 -1.99 7.43
C ILE A 100 -8.86 -2.67 8.62
N PRO A 101 -8.05 -3.73 8.44
CA PRO A 101 -7.34 -4.34 9.58
C PRO A 101 -6.34 -3.38 10.21
N ARG A 102 -5.59 -2.61 9.41
CA ARG A 102 -4.65 -1.59 9.92
C ARG A 102 -5.36 -0.54 10.78
N PHE A 103 -6.56 -0.14 10.38
CA PHE A 103 -7.38 0.80 11.15
C PHE A 103 -7.84 0.20 12.48
N ALA A 104 -8.25 -1.07 12.49
CA ALA A 104 -8.61 -1.79 13.70
C ALA A 104 -7.41 -1.88 14.65
N ASP A 105 -6.25 -2.30 14.16
CA ASP A 105 -5.01 -2.43 14.94
C ASP A 105 -4.60 -1.09 15.57
N MET A 106 -4.60 -0.01 14.77
CA MET A 106 -4.21 1.32 15.26
C MET A 106 -5.22 1.92 16.24
N LYS A 107 -6.52 1.60 16.08
CA LYS A 107 -7.56 2.01 17.04
C LYS A 107 -7.41 1.29 18.37
N LEU A 108 -7.06 0.00 18.34
CA LEU A 108 -6.77 -0.78 19.55
C LEU A 108 -5.52 -0.26 20.28
N MET A 109 -4.52 0.22 19.54
CA MET A 109 -3.29 0.77 20.13
C MET A 109 -3.45 2.08 20.91
N THR A 110 -4.63 2.73 20.91
CA THR A 110 -5.08 3.96 21.66
C THR A 110 -4.17 5.20 21.71
N THR A 111 -2.92 5.08 21.28
CA THR A 111 -1.83 6.07 21.35
C THR A 111 -1.39 6.54 19.96
N TYR A 112 -2.03 6.02 18.91
CA TYR A 112 -1.73 6.38 17.53
C TYR A 112 -2.42 7.71 17.15
N PRO A 113 -1.68 8.71 16.60
CA PRO A 113 -2.26 10.01 16.27
C PRO A 113 -3.33 9.92 15.18
N LYS A 114 -4.54 10.44 15.45
CA LYS A 114 -5.67 10.44 14.49
C LYS A 114 -5.34 11.08 13.13
N LYS A 115 -4.46 12.09 13.12
CA LYS A 115 -4.02 12.75 11.88
C LYS A 115 -3.11 11.85 11.03
N LEU A 116 -2.23 11.07 11.66
CA LEU A 116 -1.42 10.07 10.95
C LEU A 116 -2.30 8.94 10.43
N LEU A 117 -3.29 8.52 11.22
CA LEU A 117 -4.25 7.51 10.80
C LEU A 117 -5.02 7.94 9.54
N THR A 118 -5.48 9.19 9.51
CA THR A 118 -6.18 9.75 8.34
C THR A 118 -5.26 9.85 7.11
N MET A 119 -4.01 10.26 7.32
CA MET A 119 -3.01 10.30 6.24
C MET A 119 -2.73 8.90 5.68
N ASP A 120 -2.55 7.91 6.55
CA ASP A 120 -2.34 6.51 6.18
C ASP A 120 -3.54 5.93 5.43
N PHE A 121 -4.77 6.34 5.75
CA PHE A 121 -5.96 5.97 4.98
C PHE A 121 -5.89 6.48 3.55
N ILE A 122 -5.65 7.79 3.38
CA ILE A 122 -5.66 8.44 2.07
C ILE A 122 -4.54 7.86 1.22
N VAL A 123 -3.31 7.86 1.74
CA VAL A 123 -2.14 7.37 1.02
C VAL A 123 -2.24 5.86 0.78
N GLY A 124 -2.73 5.10 1.76
CA GLY A 124 -2.96 3.68 1.64
C GLY A 124 -3.98 3.34 0.56
N SER A 125 -5.10 4.06 0.51
CA SER A 125 -6.16 3.87 -0.49
C SER A 125 -5.65 4.15 -1.89
N ILE A 126 -4.98 5.30 -2.10
CA ILE A 126 -4.40 5.66 -3.40
C ILE A 126 -3.43 4.56 -3.89
N ASN A 127 -2.56 4.07 -3.00
CA ASN A 127 -1.65 2.99 -3.35
C ASN A 127 -2.37 1.67 -3.67
N CYS A 128 -3.43 1.31 -2.95
CA CYS A 128 -4.21 0.11 -3.25
C CYS A 128 -4.80 0.16 -4.66
N PHE A 129 -5.37 1.29 -5.06
CA PHE A 129 -5.89 1.46 -6.42
C PHE A 129 -4.77 1.46 -7.46
N ALA A 130 -3.66 2.17 -7.24
CA ALA A 130 -2.55 2.20 -8.18
C ALA A 130 -1.96 0.79 -8.42
N VAL A 131 -1.79 0.01 -7.37
CA VAL A 131 -1.36 -1.40 -7.45
C VAL A 131 -2.39 -2.24 -8.20
N ALA A 132 -3.67 -2.09 -7.88
CA ALA A 132 -4.73 -2.85 -8.53
C ALA A 132 -4.83 -2.57 -10.03
N PHE A 133 -4.79 -1.30 -10.44
CA PHE A 133 -4.77 -0.93 -11.86
C PHE A 133 -3.52 -1.42 -12.57
N THR A 134 -2.36 -1.35 -11.92
CA THR A 134 -1.11 -1.88 -12.48
C THR A 134 -1.23 -3.37 -12.76
N ILE A 135 -1.71 -4.14 -11.77
CA ILE A 135 -1.90 -5.59 -11.91
C ILE A 135 -2.93 -5.90 -13.00
N ALA A 136 -4.09 -5.23 -12.98
CA ALA A 136 -5.17 -5.45 -13.95
C ALA A 136 -4.80 -5.09 -15.39
N SER A 137 -3.80 -4.21 -15.59
CA SER A 137 -3.32 -3.84 -16.92
C SER A 137 -2.34 -4.84 -17.54
N ILE A 138 -1.75 -5.73 -16.74
CA ILE A 138 -0.68 -6.65 -17.17
C ILE A 138 -1.13 -8.10 -17.17
N VAL A 139 -1.90 -8.50 -16.15
CA VAL A 139 -2.39 -9.89 -15.97
C VAL A 139 -3.64 -10.09 -16.82
#